data_AF-B8CEW6-F1
#
_entry.id   AF-B8CEW6-F1
#
_cell.length_a   1.000
_cell.length_b   1.000
_cell.length_c   1.000
_cell.angle_alpha   90.00
_cell.angle_beta   90.00
_cell.angle_gamma   90.00
#
_symmetry.space_group_name_H-M   'P 1'
#
loop_
_entity.id
_entity.type
_entity.pdbx_description
1 polymer ?
#
loop_
_entity_poly.entity_id
_entity_poly.type
_entity_poly.pdbx_seq_one_letter_code
_entity_poly.pdbx_strand_id
1 'polypeptide(L)'
;MTMQRETIVREVNEMKGLKGWLLRRFISVDKMRKQYDDLMAKVNSPDEPDIVWIQGGLVKQPAKWLREHMSFDSHDALKKYMDCHCLAITGKKDIQVHNEFCIQENVRDLLPNVAAFKVIEGHRPENLTHALRSLEGESKIMNMKTDYYILGKLPLDEELLLLTDDWIDKVLFHDRNKGAMD
;
A
#
# COMPACT_ATOMS: atom_id res chain seq x y z
N MET A 1 -9.01 -5.63 1.36
CA MET A 1 -9.44 -4.40 0.64
C MET A 1 -10.55 -3.61 1.36
N THR A 2 -10.54 -3.51 2.69
CA THR A 2 -11.59 -2.76 3.41
C THR A 2 -11.33 -1.25 3.35
N MET A 3 -10.08 -0.85 3.58
CA MET A 3 -9.65 0.56 3.51
C MET A 3 -10.06 1.25 2.20
N GLN A 4 -9.78 0.63 1.04
CA GLN A 4 -10.10 1.25 -0.25
C GLN A 4 -11.62 1.46 -0.42
N ARG A 5 -12.44 0.48 0.00
CA ARG A 5 -13.91 0.58 -0.07
C ARG A 5 -14.43 1.71 0.82
N GLU A 6 -13.90 1.83 2.04
CA GLU A 6 -14.32 2.87 2.99
C GLU A 6 -13.90 4.27 2.53
N THR A 7 -12.68 4.42 1.99
CA THR A 7 -12.20 5.67 1.39
C THR A 7 -13.06 6.11 0.21
N ILE A 8 -13.43 5.19 -0.70
CA ILE A 8 -14.33 5.51 -1.82
C ILE A 8 -15.67 6.06 -1.32
N VAL A 9 -16.27 5.44 -0.29
CA VAL A 9 -17.56 5.94 0.23
C VAL A 9 -17.40 7.32 0.88
N ARG A 10 -16.34 7.53 1.67
CA ARG A 10 -16.05 8.84 2.26
C ARG A 10 -15.94 9.91 1.17
N GLU A 11 -15.14 9.67 0.14
CA GLU A 11 -14.97 10.61 -0.97
C GLU A 11 -16.30 10.88 -1.70
N VAL A 12 -17.11 9.86 -1.97
CA VAL A 12 -18.43 10.02 -2.61
C VAL A 12 -19.40 10.83 -1.75
N ASN A 13 -19.33 10.69 -0.42
CA ASN A 13 -20.15 11.48 0.50
C ASN A 13 -19.73 12.95 0.54
N GLU A 14 -18.44 13.24 0.42
CA GLU A 14 -17.90 14.61 0.37
C GLU A 14 -18.11 15.28 -0.99
N MET A 15 -18.37 14.52 -2.07
CA MET A 15 -18.61 15.07 -3.41
C MET A 15 -19.86 15.95 -3.46
N LYS A 16 -19.65 17.20 -3.86
CA LYS A 16 -20.73 18.18 -4.11
C LYS A 16 -21.29 18.04 -5.54
N GLY A 17 -22.48 18.59 -5.75
CA GLY A 17 -23.12 18.69 -7.07
C GLY A 17 -23.84 17.41 -7.55
N LEU A 18 -24.30 17.46 -8.80
CA LEU A 18 -25.13 16.41 -9.42
C LEU A 18 -24.42 15.05 -9.52
N LYS A 19 -23.12 15.06 -9.83
CA LYS A 19 -22.29 13.84 -9.87
C LYS A 19 -22.27 13.13 -8.51
N GLY A 20 -22.06 13.87 -7.43
CA GLY A 20 -22.09 13.32 -6.07
C GLY A 20 -23.47 12.78 -5.69
N TRP A 21 -24.54 13.49 -6.05
CA TRP A 21 -25.91 13.03 -5.82
C TRP A 21 -26.20 11.71 -6.55
N LEU A 22 -25.79 11.58 -7.81
CA LEU A 22 -25.92 10.33 -8.57
C LEU A 22 -25.09 9.20 -7.94
N LEU A 23 -23.81 9.43 -7.64
CA LEU A 23 -22.92 8.39 -7.11
C LEU A 23 -23.41 7.85 -5.76
N ARG A 24 -23.91 8.71 -4.85
CA ARG A 24 -24.50 8.27 -3.58
C ARG A 24 -25.68 7.33 -3.72
N ARG A 25 -26.42 7.37 -4.84
CA ARG A 25 -27.55 6.45 -5.09
C ARG A 25 -27.08 5.03 -5.46
N PHE A 26 -25.90 4.92 -6.06
CA PHE A 26 -25.36 3.67 -6.58
C PHE A 26 -24.24 3.07 -5.71
N ILE A 27 -23.45 3.90 -5.04
CA ILE A 27 -22.30 3.51 -4.22
C ILE A 27 -22.69 3.59 -2.74
N SER A 28 -22.60 2.45 -2.05
CA SER A 28 -22.64 2.38 -0.58
C SER A 28 -21.64 1.33 -0.08
N VAL A 29 -21.22 1.44 1.18
CA VAL A 29 -20.27 0.48 1.78
C VAL A 29 -20.86 -0.93 1.68
N ASP A 30 -22.14 -1.09 2.02
CA ASP A 30 -22.80 -2.40 2.03
C ASP A 30 -22.89 -3.03 0.64
N LYS A 31 -23.14 -2.23 -0.41
CA LYS A 31 -23.15 -2.75 -1.78
C LYS A 31 -21.77 -3.20 -2.21
N MET A 32 -20.72 -2.42 -1.89
CA MET A 32 -19.34 -2.80 -2.22
C MET A 32 -18.84 -3.98 -1.38
N ARG A 33 -19.30 -4.10 -0.13
CA ARG A 33 -19.06 -5.28 0.72
C ARG A 33 -19.70 -6.51 0.09
N LYS A 34 -21.00 -6.45 -0.22
CA LYS A 34 -21.71 -7.55 -0.89
C LYS A 34 -21.08 -7.96 -2.22
N GLN A 35 -20.69 -7.00 -3.07
CA GLN A 35 -20.01 -7.32 -4.34
C GLN A 35 -18.68 -8.05 -4.14
N TYR A 36 -17.91 -7.65 -3.13
CA TYR A 36 -16.67 -8.33 -2.77
C TYR A 36 -16.94 -9.72 -2.19
N ASP A 37 -17.92 -9.87 -1.31
CA ASP A 37 -18.28 -11.14 -0.71
C ASP A 37 -18.79 -12.13 -1.77
N ASP A 38 -19.64 -11.68 -2.70
CA ASP A 38 -20.12 -12.46 -3.84
C ASP A 38 -18.95 -12.89 -4.76
N LEU A 39 -17.95 -12.02 -4.96
CA LEU A 39 -16.73 -12.36 -5.70
C LEU A 39 -15.93 -13.43 -4.96
N MET A 40 -15.65 -13.23 -3.67
CA MET A 40 -14.86 -14.17 -2.87
C MET A 40 -15.57 -15.52 -2.70
N ALA A 41 -16.90 -15.55 -2.65
CA ALA A 41 -17.68 -16.79 -2.64
C ALA A 41 -17.49 -17.61 -3.94
N LYS A 42 -17.43 -16.94 -5.10
CA LYS A 42 -17.11 -17.60 -6.38
C LYS A 42 -15.65 -18.02 -6.47
N VAL A 43 -14.76 -17.23 -5.91
CA VAL A 43 -13.31 -17.48 -5.96
C VAL A 43 -12.95 -18.65 -5.04
N ASN A 44 -13.60 -18.76 -3.89
CA ASN A 44 -13.38 -19.80 -2.87
C ASN A 44 -14.39 -20.96 -2.98
N SER A 45 -15.05 -21.13 -4.13
CA SER A 45 -16.01 -22.21 -4.29
C SER A 45 -15.31 -23.59 -4.27
N PRO A 46 -16.01 -24.66 -3.85
CA PRO A 46 -15.40 -25.99 -3.67
C PRO A 46 -14.81 -26.62 -4.94
N ASP A 47 -15.24 -26.16 -6.12
CA ASP A 47 -14.70 -26.55 -7.43
C ASP A 47 -13.35 -25.89 -7.76
N GLU A 48 -12.85 -25.00 -6.88
CA GLU A 48 -11.55 -24.34 -6.95
C GLU A 48 -11.17 -23.79 -8.34
N PRO A 49 -12.05 -23.01 -9.00
CA PRO A 49 -11.82 -22.60 -10.37
C PRO A 49 -10.54 -21.77 -10.52
N ASP A 50 -9.84 -21.92 -11.65
CA ASP A 50 -8.71 -21.06 -12.00
C ASP A 50 -9.18 -19.68 -12.47
N ILE A 51 -10.35 -19.61 -13.10
CA ILE A 51 -10.96 -18.40 -13.65
C ILE A 51 -12.42 -18.30 -13.21
N VAL A 52 -12.83 -17.13 -12.74
CA VAL A 52 -14.25 -16.79 -12.54
C VAL A 52 -14.66 -15.64 -13.44
N TRP A 53 -15.94 -15.59 -13.77
CA TRP A 53 -16.52 -14.51 -14.57
C TRP A 53 -17.33 -13.57 -13.69
N ILE A 54 -17.05 -12.26 -13.84
CA ILE A 54 -17.76 -11.19 -13.14
C ILE A 54 -18.51 -10.29 -14.13
N GLN A 55 -19.32 -9.36 -13.61
CA GLN A 55 -20.09 -8.40 -14.43
C GLN A 55 -20.94 -9.09 -15.51
N GLY A 56 -21.67 -10.14 -15.14
CA GLY A 56 -22.56 -10.85 -16.06
C GLY A 56 -21.84 -11.66 -17.14
N GLY A 57 -20.58 -12.05 -16.94
CA GLY A 57 -19.85 -12.89 -17.90
C GLY A 57 -18.88 -12.14 -18.81
N LEU A 58 -18.70 -10.83 -18.61
CA LEU A 58 -17.91 -9.99 -19.50
C LEU A 58 -16.44 -9.90 -19.12
N VAL A 59 -16.11 -10.14 -17.85
CA VAL A 59 -14.76 -9.95 -17.32
C VAL A 59 -14.29 -11.24 -16.65
N LYS A 60 -13.17 -11.77 -17.15
CA LYS A 60 -12.44 -12.88 -16.53
C LYS A 60 -11.62 -12.35 -15.34
N GLN A 61 -11.59 -13.11 -14.25
CA GLN A 61 -10.76 -12.86 -13.09
C GLN A 61 -9.97 -14.13 -12.75
N PRO A 62 -8.65 -14.02 -12.48
CA PRO A 62 -7.82 -15.15 -12.09
C PRO A 62 -8.13 -15.56 -10.65
N ALA A 63 -9.03 -16.53 -10.48
CA ALA A 63 -9.52 -16.94 -9.17
C ALA A 63 -8.43 -17.63 -8.34
N LYS A 64 -7.60 -18.49 -8.95
CA LYS A 64 -6.46 -19.11 -8.25
C LYS A 64 -5.50 -18.06 -7.69
N TRP A 65 -5.05 -17.12 -8.53
CA TRP A 65 -4.17 -16.03 -8.10
C TRP A 65 -4.79 -15.21 -6.98
N LEU A 66 -6.09 -14.89 -7.08
CA LEU A 66 -6.77 -14.12 -6.03
C LEU A 66 -6.87 -14.89 -4.72
N ARG A 67 -7.16 -16.20 -4.76
CA ARG A 67 -7.12 -17.06 -3.55
C ARG A 67 -5.75 -17.02 -2.90
N GLU A 68 -4.70 -17.30 -3.66
CA GLU A 68 -3.31 -17.32 -3.18
C GLU A 68 -2.91 -15.96 -2.60
N HIS A 69 -3.16 -14.88 -3.34
CA HIS A 69 -2.84 -13.53 -2.93
C HIS A 69 -3.55 -13.13 -1.63
N MET A 70 -4.83 -13.47 -1.47
CA MET A 70 -5.60 -13.15 -0.28
C MET A 70 -5.26 -14.07 0.92
N SER A 71 -4.73 -15.27 0.67
CA SER A 71 -4.28 -16.18 1.72
C SER A 71 -2.89 -15.87 2.25
N PHE A 72 -2.11 -15.07 1.52
CA PHE A 72 -0.75 -14.73 1.90
C PHE A 72 -0.73 -13.67 3.01
N ASP A 73 -0.18 -14.05 4.16
CA ASP A 73 0.08 -13.13 5.27
C ASP A 73 1.50 -12.55 5.15
N SER A 74 1.59 -11.31 4.65
CA SER A 74 2.86 -10.61 4.52
C SER A 74 3.50 -10.29 5.87
N HIS A 75 2.72 -10.10 6.94
CA HIS A 75 3.27 -9.78 8.27
C HIS A 75 3.93 -11.01 8.88
N ASP A 76 3.29 -12.18 8.78
CA ASP A 76 3.92 -13.44 9.21
C ASP A 76 5.21 -13.71 8.43
N ALA A 77 5.17 -13.52 7.11
CA ALA A 77 6.34 -13.69 6.26
C ALA A 77 7.51 -12.75 6.66
N LEU A 78 7.23 -11.47 6.90
CA LEU A 78 8.25 -10.50 7.36
C LEU A 78 8.85 -10.94 8.70
N LYS A 79 8.00 -11.30 9.68
CA LYS A 79 8.46 -11.74 11.00
C LYS A 79 9.33 -12.98 10.93
N LYS A 80 8.97 -13.93 10.07
CA LYS A 80 9.62 -15.24 9.99
C LYS A 80 10.93 -15.22 9.22
N TYR A 81 11.02 -14.40 8.16
CA TYR A 81 12.10 -14.53 7.18
C TYR A 81 13.02 -13.31 7.07
N MET A 82 12.68 -12.15 7.65
CA MET A 82 13.56 -10.98 7.57
C MET A 82 14.67 -11.01 8.63
N ASP A 83 15.92 -10.92 8.17
CA ASP A 83 17.14 -10.91 9.01
C ASP A 83 18.18 -9.84 8.59
N CYS A 84 17.83 -8.96 7.65
CA CYS A 84 18.72 -7.97 7.04
C CYS A 84 18.46 -6.53 7.53
N HIS A 85 19.30 -5.59 7.10
CA HIS A 85 19.02 -4.17 7.28
C HIS A 85 17.73 -3.83 6.52
N CYS A 86 16.86 -3.00 7.11
CA CYS A 86 15.59 -2.64 6.51
C CYS A 86 15.37 -1.12 6.49
N LEU A 87 14.97 -0.61 5.32
CA LEU A 87 14.43 0.72 5.15
C LEU A 87 12.99 0.59 4.65
N ALA A 88 12.03 0.96 5.50
CA ALA A 88 10.62 0.92 5.16
C ALA A 88 10.12 2.35 4.91
N ILE A 89 9.73 2.64 3.67
CA ILE A 89 9.22 3.96 3.27
C ILE A 89 7.87 3.79 2.59
N THR A 90 6.91 4.57 3.04
CA THR A 90 5.65 4.80 2.31
C THR A 90 5.15 6.19 2.63
N GLY A 91 4.60 6.88 1.64
CA GLY A 91 4.23 8.27 1.81
C GLY A 91 2.89 8.47 2.50
N LYS A 92 2.72 9.62 3.18
CA LYS A 92 1.42 9.97 3.80
C LYS A 92 0.32 10.24 2.78
N LYS A 93 0.67 10.49 1.51
CA LYS A 93 -0.28 10.59 0.39
C LYS A 93 -0.46 9.28 -0.38
N ASP A 94 0.12 8.18 0.10
CA ASP A 94 -0.26 6.87 -0.40
C ASP A 94 -1.62 6.46 0.18
N ILE A 95 -2.66 6.65 -0.62
CA ILE A 95 -4.04 6.29 -0.28
C ILE A 95 -4.38 4.82 -0.58
N GLN A 96 -3.44 4.05 -1.13
CA GLN A 96 -3.66 2.65 -1.53
C GLN A 96 -3.26 1.66 -0.45
N VAL A 97 -2.37 2.06 0.46
CA VAL A 97 -1.90 1.24 1.58
C VAL A 97 -2.01 1.97 2.93
N HIS A 98 -1.93 1.21 4.01
CA HIS A 98 -1.83 1.74 5.36
C HIS A 98 -0.42 2.27 5.59
N ASN A 99 -0.24 3.58 5.49
CA ASN A 99 1.10 4.15 5.62
C ASN A 99 1.66 4.03 7.04
N GLU A 100 0.81 3.77 8.04
CA GLU A 100 1.18 3.68 9.44
C GLU A 100 2.19 2.55 9.70
N PHE A 101 2.26 1.52 8.84
CA PHE A 101 3.24 0.44 9.00
C PHE A 101 4.69 0.89 8.84
N CYS A 102 4.94 2.03 8.19
CA CYS A 102 6.29 2.60 8.10
C CYS A 102 6.59 3.63 9.22
N ILE A 103 5.76 3.68 10.27
CA ILE A 103 6.16 4.33 11.52
C ILE A 103 7.26 3.47 12.17
N GLN A 104 8.32 4.12 12.69
CA GLN A 104 9.50 3.44 13.23
C GLN A 104 9.17 2.32 14.22
N GLU A 105 8.23 2.55 15.13
CA GLU A 105 7.77 1.57 16.12
C GLU A 105 7.10 0.37 15.43
N ASN A 106 6.19 0.61 14.49
CA ASN A 106 5.47 -0.44 13.76
C ASN A 106 6.41 -1.29 12.90
N VAL A 107 7.44 -0.68 12.29
CA VAL A 107 8.46 -1.42 11.52
C VAL A 107 9.20 -2.39 12.43
N ARG A 108 9.55 -1.98 13.66
CA ARG A 108 10.21 -2.87 14.63
C ARG A 108 9.31 -4.01 15.08
N ASP A 109 8.02 -3.74 15.30
CA ASP A 109 7.04 -4.77 15.66
C ASP A 109 6.81 -5.79 14.52
N LEU A 110 6.95 -5.37 13.27
CA LEU A 110 6.90 -6.24 12.09
C LEU A 110 8.18 -7.05 11.90
N LEU A 111 9.31 -6.61 12.46
CA LEU A 111 10.63 -7.21 12.28
C LEU A 111 11.28 -7.60 13.62
N PRO A 112 10.60 -8.39 14.47
CA PRO A 112 11.06 -8.66 15.85
C PRO A 112 12.33 -9.51 15.92
N ASN A 113 12.65 -10.25 14.85
CA ASN A 113 13.75 -11.20 14.80
C ASN A 113 15.02 -10.62 14.13
N VAL A 114 14.98 -9.37 13.67
CA VAL A 114 16.14 -8.74 13.06
C VAL A 114 17.18 -8.44 14.15
N ALA A 115 18.41 -8.85 13.91
CA ALA A 115 19.48 -8.71 14.89
C ALA A 115 19.74 -7.24 15.26
N ALA A 116 20.02 -6.97 16.54
CA ALA A 116 20.13 -5.61 17.08
C ALA A 116 21.19 -4.71 16.41
N PHE A 117 22.20 -5.30 15.75
CA PHE A 117 23.22 -4.56 15.01
C PHE A 117 22.78 -4.13 13.60
N LYS A 118 21.62 -4.60 13.13
CA LYS A 118 21.04 -4.19 11.85
C LYS A 118 20.33 -2.85 12.00
N VAL A 119 20.44 -2.04 10.96
CA VAL A 119 19.79 -0.73 10.84
C VAL A 119 18.37 -0.96 10.32
N ILE A 120 17.37 -0.54 11.10
CA ILE A 120 15.95 -0.63 10.76
C ILE A 120 15.35 0.76 10.89
N GLU A 121 14.89 1.31 9.78
CA GLU A 121 14.29 2.64 9.74
C GLU A 121 12.91 2.63 9.08
N GLY A 122 11.98 3.39 9.66
CA GLY A 122 10.65 3.62 9.12
C GLY A 122 10.41 5.11 8.86
N HIS A 123 10.03 5.46 7.63
CA HIS A 123 9.78 6.85 7.25
C HIS A 123 8.46 7.02 6.50
N ARG A 124 7.85 8.20 6.68
CA ARG A 124 6.62 8.59 5.99
C ARG A 124 6.68 10.02 5.46
N PRO A 125 7.36 10.25 4.32
CA PRO A 125 7.42 11.55 3.69
C PRO A 125 6.03 12.15 3.45
N GLU A 126 5.89 13.46 3.66
CA GLU A 126 4.58 14.12 3.75
C GLU A 126 3.83 14.12 2.41
N ASN A 127 4.54 14.30 1.30
CA ASN A 127 3.93 14.43 -0.04
C ASN A 127 4.07 13.20 -0.92
N LEU A 128 4.80 12.17 -0.45
CA LEU A 128 5.07 10.98 -1.23
C LEU A 128 3.79 10.18 -1.48
N THR A 129 3.63 9.71 -2.71
CA THR A 129 2.53 8.86 -3.15
C THR A 129 2.98 7.44 -3.41
N HIS A 130 2.02 6.56 -3.71
CA HIS A 130 2.29 5.18 -4.14
C HIS A 130 3.24 5.08 -5.34
N ALA A 131 3.26 6.10 -6.22
CA ALA A 131 4.12 6.13 -7.39
C ALA A 131 5.57 6.56 -7.09
N LEU A 132 5.91 6.76 -5.80
CA LEU A 132 7.20 7.28 -5.35
C LEU A 132 7.49 8.69 -5.88
N ARG A 133 6.44 9.50 -5.96
CA ARG A 133 6.44 10.87 -6.49
C ARG A 133 5.69 11.77 -5.55
N SER A 134 6.11 13.02 -5.45
CA SER A 134 5.41 14.04 -4.67
C SER A 134 4.12 14.44 -5.38
N LEU A 135 3.04 14.58 -4.61
CA LEU A 135 1.80 15.19 -5.09
C LEU A 135 1.44 16.34 -4.15
N GLU A 136 1.21 17.53 -4.69
CA GLU A 136 0.66 18.64 -3.90
C GLU A 136 -0.87 18.54 -3.80
N GLY A 137 -1.45 19.07 -2.72
CA GLY A 137 -2.89 19.01 -2.48
C GLY A 137 -3.41 17.66 -1.97
N GLU A 138 -4.74 17.49 -2.00
CA GLU A 138 -5.41 16.28 -1.51
C GLU A 138 -5.30 15.13 -2.53
N SER A 139 -4.86 13.95 -2.07
CA SER A 139 -4.91 12.72 -2.85
C SER A 139 -6.27 12.03 -2.66
N LYS A 140 -6.90 11.59 -3.78
CA LYS A 140 -8.22 10.94 -3.78
C LYS A 140 -8.22 9.72 -4.66
N ILE A 141 -8.82 8.61 -4.20
CA ILE A 141 -8.92 7.35 -4.96
C ILE A 141 -9.66 7.61 -6.27
N MET A 142 -10.67 8.49 -6.25
CA MET A 142 -11.46 8.84 -7.43
C MET A 142 -10.67 9.62 -8.49
N ASN A 143 -9.53 10.21 -8.14
CA ASN A 143 -8.63 10.91 -9.07
C ASN A 143 -7.44 10.06 -9.50
N MET A 144 -7.27 8.86 -8.93
CA MET A 144 -6.07 8.02 -9.08
C MET A 144 -5.63 7.86 -10.55
N LYS A 145 -6.54 7.62 -11.49
CA LYS A 145 -6.18 7.49 -12.91
C LYS A 145 -5.51 8.76 -13.47
N THR A 146 -6.03 9.93 -13.13
CA THR A 146 -5.48 11.21 -13.55
C THR A 146 -4.16 11.49 -12.84
N ASP A 147 -4.10 11.22 -11.53
CA ASP A 147 -2.91 11.42 -10.72
C ASP A 147 -1.76 10.57 -11.25
N TYR A 148 -1.97 9.28 -11.55
CA TYR A 148 -0.95 8.41 -12.13
C TYR A 148 -0.41 8.91 -13.47
N TYR A 149 -1.26 9.49 -14.31
CA TYR A 149 -0.83 10.06 -15.59
C TYR A 149 0.10 11.28 -15.40
N ILE A 150 -0.16 12.09 -14.38
CA ILE A 150 0.68 13.25 -14.03
C ILE A 150 1.96 12.78 -13.34
N LEU A 151 1.84 11.97 -12.29
CA LEU A 151 2.95 11.47 -11.47
C LEU A 151 3.98 10.70 -12.30
N GLY A 152 3.54 9.93 -13.30
CA GLY A 152 4.43 9.22 -14.22
C GLY A 152 5.39 10.10 -15.02
N LYS A 153 5.18 11.43 -15.02
CA LYS A 153 6.03 12.41 -15.71
C LYS A 153 6.93 13.23 -14.77
N LEU A 154 6.77 13.05 -13.45
CA LEU A 154 7.54 13.78 -12.45
C LEU A 154 8.82 13.02 -12.08
N PRO A 155 9.87 13.70 -11.57
CA PRO A 155 11.03 13.05 -10.99
C PRO A 155 10.67 12.36 -9.66
N LEU A 156 11.47 11.37 -9.24
CA LEU A 156 11.38 10.77 -7.91
C LEU A 156 11.32 11.87 -6.83
N ASP A 157 10.56 11.61 -5.77
CA ASP A 157 10.46 12.51 -4.62
C ASP A 157 11.84 12.75 -3.99
N GLU A 158 12.16 14.02 -3.70
CA GLU A 158 13.48 14.41 -3.18
C GLU A 158 13.71 13.87 -1.76
N GLU A 159 12.70 13.92 -0.89
CA GLU A 159 12.79 13.42 0.49
C GLU A 159 13.03 11.91 0.49
N LEU A 160 12.34 11.15 -0.38
CA LEU A 160 12.60 9.73 -0.59
C LEU A 160 14.07 9.46 -0.95
N LEU A 161 14.64 10.24 -1.87
CA LEU A 161 16.03 10.06 -2.30
C LEU A 161 17.00 10.33 -1.16
N LEU A 162 16.81 11.43 -0.41
CA LEU A 162 17.64 11.78 0.74
C LEU A 162 17.59 10.71 1.83
N LEU A 163 16.39 10.24 2.19
CA LEU A 163 16.21 9.17 3.18
C LEU A 163 16.89 7.87 2.76
N THR A 164 16.87 7.56 1.47
CA THR A 164 17.53 6.37 0.92
C THR A 164 19.05 6.51 1.00
N ASP A 165 19.58 7.67 0.61
CA ASP A 165 21.02 7.97 0.63
C ASP A 165 21.57 7.91 2.06
N ASP A 166 20.93 8.62 2.99
CA ASP A 166 21.30 8.64 4.41
C ASP A 166 21.30 7.24 5.04
N TRP A 167 20.31 6.42 4.70
CA TRP A 167 20.22 5.06 5.21
C TRP A 167 21.31 4.16 4.63
N ILE A 168 21.60 4.27 3.32
CA ILE A 168 22.68 3.54 2.67
C ILE A 168 24.02 3.87 3.34
N ASP A 169 24.29 5.15 3.62
CA ASP A 169 25.50 5.58 4.30
C ASP A 169 25.63 4.97 5.70
N LYS A 170 24.54 4.92 6.47
CA LYS A 170 24.50 4.25 7.78
C LYS A 170 24.70 2.73 7.68
N VAL A 171 24.27 2.09 6.60
CA VAL A 171 24.45 0.64 6.45
C VAL A 171 25.86 0.31 5.98
N LEU A 172 26.42 1.07 5.04
CA LEU A 172 27.69 0.74 4.39
C LEU A 172 28.92 1.33 5.07
N PHE A 173 28.79 2.47 5.75
CA PHE A 173 29.96 3.24 6.21
C PHE A 173 30.05 3.42 7.73
N HIS A 174 29.04 3.00 8.48
CA HIS A 174 28.99 3.17 9.93
C HIS A 174 30.02 2.31 10.70
N ASP A 175 30.48 1.19 10.12
CA ASP A 175 31.54 0.35 10.71
C ASP A 175 32.97 0.90 10.51
N ARG A 176 33.20 1.88 9.61
CA ARG A 176 34.56 2.41 9.39
C ARG A 176 35.07 3.30 10.53
N ASN A 177 34.17 3.93 11.28
CA ASN A 177 34.54 4.88 12.34
C ASN A 177 34.77 4.24 13.71
N LYS A 178 34.37 2.96 13.90
CA LYS A 178 34.64 2.23 15.16
C LYS A 178 36.04 1.60 15.21
N GLY A 179 36.66 1.32 14.06
CA GLY A 179 38.02 0.75 13.99
C GLY A 179 39.15 1.77 13.88
N ALA A 180 38.85 3.08 13.90
CA ALA A 180 39.85 4.15 13.80
C ALA A 180 40.13 4.86 15.15
N MET A 181 39.57 4.34 16.24
CA MET A 181 39.76 4.85 17.61
C MET A 181 40.46 3.85 18.55
N ASP A 182 41.05 2.77 18.01
CA ASP A 182 41.90 1.81 18.74
C ASP A 182 43.36 1.92 18.29
#